data_AF-A0A1J4JKJ9-F1
#
_entry.id   AF-A0A1J4JKJ9-F1
#
_cell.length_a   1.000
_cell.length_b   1.000
_cell.length_c   1.000
_cell.angle_alpha   90.00
_cell.angle_beta   90.00
_cell.angle_gamma   90.00
#
_symmetry.space_group_name_H-M   'P 1'
#
loop_
_entity.id
_entity.type
_entity.pdbx_description
1 polymer ?
#
loop_
_entity_poly.entity_id
_entity_poly.type
_entity_poly.pdbx_seq_one_letter_code
_entity_poly.pdbx_strand_id
1 'polypeptide(L)'
;MGYHFHFQDKHIQDYDLFIIVNDHEVSCVKTIALEISQTLFSFYAGQEFDEKQKEQLTFTCEIPIFQDKEENYLNTLSMLLSGQDIVVVDSNYWFLKRTSEILDIKILSDFLAQCKFVEKDFDDLIQLEQDILSIPKKSIQSCVHSILNNFETFGPNVVFNLLIDICIIRPRLIHEVTELTELLCQSESFNELFQTFLLVELKKIFILYGDLAKLEIICFFATKFLHKFDIIKYQILKIISFYYRCKVNIPFFYRLCQIHLIENLEYSNSDKDYFPNEITFAIYTDNIDLLQFYSCQTSFDINKKIPEHYHSLSHVVNNECSYLEFAAFYSSVKCFKFLLINHATISEKLPKFAVAGGNPEIIHLCEQNNLSFNDTIDVAIAYNHPDLIEWLIETKNITVKPDEIFNICIRFSNFSIFDYFMKEIKLSVKNVLMVLAERGNLILGQIIKKYFYSQFLQELNGNTNDKNLITPLHIACENGNTEFVKFLLMEPTVDIYATTPSLITVFLIYLNGVFIFIHRIISNF
;
A
#
# COMPACT_ATOMS: atom_id res chain seq x y z
N MET A 1 6.67 3.14 -28.71
CA MET A 1 6.09 2.35 -29.83
C MET A 1 4.59 2.30 -29.61
N GLY A 2 3.78 2.50 -30.64
CA GLY A 2 2.32 2.43 -30.55
C GLY A 2 1.76 1.23 -31.32
N TYR A 3 0.64 0.69 -30.86
CA TYR A 3 -0.15 -0.31 -31.56
C TYR A 3 -1.25 0.41 -32.33
N HIS A 4 -1.47 0.03 -33.59
CA HIS A 4 -2.50 0.67 -34.42
C HIS A 4 -3.80 -0.14 -34.34
N PHE A 5 -4.85 0.48 -33.82
CA PHE A 5 -6.20 -0.07 -33.87
C PHE A 5 -6.86 0.42 -35.15
N HIS A 6 -7.14 -0.51 -36.07
CA HIS A 6 -7.69 -0.19 -37.38
C HIS A 6 -9.16 -0.57 -37.48
N PHE A 7 -9.98 0.34 -38.02
CA PHE A 7 -11.34 0.03 -38.41
C PHE A 7 -11.37 -0.55 -39.84
N GLN A 8 -12.15 -1.61 -40.04
CA GLN A 8 -12.14 -2.36 -41.31
C GLN A 8 -12.88 -1.62 -42.45
N ASP A 9 -13.76 -0.67 -42.15
CA ASP A 9 -14.52 0.09 -43.13
C ASP A 9 -14.41 1.61 -42.89
N LYS A 10 -13.86 2.33 -43.88
CA LYS A 10 -13.70 3.79 -43.84
C LYS A 10 -14.96 4.48 -44.35
N HIS A 11 -15.90 4.76 -43.46
CA HIS A 11 -17.01 5.66 -43.75
C HIS A 11 -16.88 6.92 -42.91
N ILE A 12 -16.30 7.97 -43.50
CA ILE A 12 -16.36 9.32 -42.93
C ILE A 12 -17.81 9.81 -43.12
N GLN A 13 -18.61 9.68 -42.06
CA GLN A 13 -19.91 10.33 -41.93
C GLN A 13 -19.76 11.60 -41.07
N ASP A 14 -20.63 12.58 -41.27
CA ASP A 14 -20.68 13.76 -40.41
C ASP A 14 -21.08 13.35 -38.98
N TYR A 15 -20.52 14.02 -37.97
CA TYR A 15 -20.89 13.79 -36.58
C TYR A 15 -22.39 14.07 -36.34
N ASP A 16 -23.13 13.05 -35.94
CA ASP A 16 -24.59 13.08 -35.77
C ASP A 16 -25.06 12.60 -34.38
N LEU A 17 -24.12 12.35 -33.46
CA LEU A 17 -24.37 12.02 -32.07
C LEU A 17 -23.40 12.77 -31.14
N PHE A 18 -23.88 13.16 -29.96
CA PHE A 18 -23.07 13.71 -28.89
C PHE A 18 -23.35 12.95 -27.59
N ILE A 19 -22.28 12.62 -26.87
CA ILE A 19 -22.35 12.04 -25.52
C ILE A 19 -21.56 12.93 -24.56
N ILE A 20 -21.86 12.86 -23.27
CA ILE A 20 -21.13 13.57 -22.22
C ILE A 20 -20.24 12.58 -21.47
N VAL A 21 -18.95 12.86 -21.42
CA VAL A 21 -17.96 12.06 -20.71
C VAL A 21 -17.18 12.96 -19.78
N ASN A 22 -17.27 12.71 -18.46
CA ASN A 22 -16.66 13.56 -17.42
C ASN A 22 -17.00 15.05 -17.59
N ASP A 23 -18.28 15.38 -17.79
CA ASP A 23 -18.78 16.74 -18.04
C ASP A 23 -18.37 17.39 -19.37
N HIS A 24 -17.69 16.66 -20.27
CA HIS A 24 -17.30 17.16 -21.60
C HIS A 24 -18.08 16.50 -22.74
N GLU A 25 -18.39 17.29 -23.76
CA GLU A 25 -19.09 16.81 -24.96
C GLU A 25 -18.12 16.08 -25.91
N VAL A 26 -18.51 14.88 -26.35
CA VAL A 26 -17.77 14.06 -27.32
C VAL A 26 -18.65 13.85 -28.54
N SER A 27 -18.19 14.35 -29.68
CA SER A 27 -18.84 14.15 -30.99
C SER A 27 -18.58 12.74 -31.51
N CYS A 28 -19.60 12.06 -32.00
CA CYS A 28 -19.53 10.69 -32.49
C CYS A 28 -20.33 10.52 -33.78
N VAL A 29 -20.11 9.41 -34.49
CA VAL A 29 -20.99 8.93 -35.56
C VAL A 29 -21.94 7.89 -34.96
N LYS A 30 -23.24 8.18 -34.93
CA LYS A 30 -24.28 7.39 -34.27
C LYS A 30 -24.25 5.93 -34.71
N THR A 31 -24.22 5.69 -36.01
CA THR A 31 -24.25 4.33 -36.58
C THR A 31 -23.09 3.49 -36.05
N ILE A 32 -21.88 4.05 -36.04
CA ILE A 32 -20.66 3.37 -35.58
C ILE A 32 -20.66 3.22 -34.06
N ALA A 33 -20.98 4.29 -33.33
CA ALA A 33 -21.01 4.27 -31.87
C ALA A 33 -21.99 3.21 -31.34
N LEU A 34 -23.18 3.08 -31.94
CA LEU A 34 -24.17 2.06 -31.56
C LEU A 34 -23.79 0.65 -32.04
N GLU A 35 -22.98 0.51 -33.08
CA GLU A 35 -22.48 -0.79 -33.54
C GLU A 35 -21.41 -1.35 -32.60
N ILE A 36 -20.49 -0.50 -32.14
CA ILE A 36 -19.33 -0.94 -31.37
C ILE A 36 -19.55 -0.93 -29.86
N SER A 37 -20.50 -0.16 -29.34
CA SER A 37 -20.79 -0.04 -27.91
C SER A 37 -22.17 -0.61 -27.58
N GLN A 38 -22.18 -1.71 -26.81
CA GLN A 38 -23.43 -2.32 -26.35
C GLN A 38 -24.16 -1.43 -25.34
N THR A 39 -23.41 -0.67 -24.53
CA THR A 39 -23.96 0.33 -23.60
C THR A 39 -24.73 1.43 -24.34
N LEU A 40 -24.10 2.04 -25.36
CA LEU A 40 -24.76 3.08 -26.16
C LEU A 40 -25.93 2.50 -26.96
N PHE A 41 -25.79 1.30 -27.53
CA PHE A 41 -26.90 0.60 -28.19
C PHE A 41 -28.09 0.46 -27.26
N SER A 42 -27.86 -0.05 -26.04
CA SER A 42 -28.93 -0.28 -25.07
C SER A 42 -29.59 1.00 -24.58
N PHE A 43 -28.82 2.09 -24.45
CA PHE A 43 -29.34 3.40 -24.06
C PHE A 43 -30.22 4.04 -25.15
N TYR A 44 -29.77 3.97 -26.41
CA TYR A 44 -30.45 4.63 -27.53
C TYR A 44 -31.47 3.73 -28.26
N ALA A 45 -31.49 2.43 -27.98
CA ALA A 45 -32.45 1.50 -28.59
C ALA A 45 -33.90 1.89 -28.23
N GLY A 46 -34.70 2.22 -29.24
CA GLY A 46 -36.12 2.56 -29.09
C GLY A 46 -36.42 4.05 -28.86
N GLN A 47 -35.43 4.93 -28.94
CA GLN A 47 -35.63 6.38 -28.85
C GLN A 47 -35.54 7.04 -30.24
N GLU A 48 -36.59 7.75 -30.66
CA GLU A 48 -36.56 8.61 -31.86
C GLU A 48 -35.82 9.92 -31.56
N PHE A 49 -34.77 10.22 -32.32
CA PHE A 49 -34.05 11.49 -32.22
C PHE A 49 -34.85 12.59 -32.94
N ASP A 50 -35.55 13.44 -32.19
CA ASP A 50 -36.06 14.72 -32.69
C ASP A 50 -35.13 15.84 -32.19
N GLU A 51 -34.66 16.72 -33.08
CA GLU A 51 -33.68 17.79 -32.78
C GLU A 51 -34.14 18.72 -31.64
N LYS A 52 -35.43 18.72 -31.32
CA LYS A 52 -36.05 19.50 -30.23
C LYS A 52 -35.90 18.89 -28.83
N GLN A 53 -35.43 17.64 -28.68
CA GLN A 53 -35.26 16.94 -27.39
C GLN A 53 -33.78 16.70 -27.00
N LYS A 54 -32.85 17.40 -27.65
CA LYS A 54 -31.39 17.19 -27.55
C LYS A 54 -30.82 17.18 -26.11
N GLU A 55 -31.41 17.94 -25.18
CA GLU A 55 -30.95 18.00 -23.77
C GLU A 55 -31.49 16.86 -22.86
N GLN A 56 -32.52 16.11 -23.29
CA GLN A 56 -33.13 15.02 -22.49
C GLN A 56 -32.65 13.61 -22.87
N LEU A 57 -31.89 13.47 -23.95
CA LEU A 57 -31.48 12.18 -24.54
C LEU A 57 -29.96 12.07 -24.71
N THR A 58 -29.17 12.81 -23.92
CA THR A 58 -27.71 12.73 -23.96
C THR A 58 -27.23 11.64 -23.01
N PHE A 59 -26.48 10.66 -23.52
CA PHE A 59 -25.81 9.67 -22.67
C PHE A 59 -24.71 10.36 -21.88
N THR A 60 -24.63 10.10 -20.58
CA THR A 60 -23.60 10.64 -19.69
C THR A 60 -22.89 9.51 -18.96
N CYS A 61 -21.55 9.51 -18.96
CA CYS A 61 -20.77 8.63 -18.12
C CYS A 61 -19.55 9.33 -17.51
N GLU A 62 -19.05 8.78 -16.41
CA GLU A 62 -17.77 9.17 -15.82
C GLU A 62 -16.71 8.10 -16.12
N ILE A 63 -15.53 8.53 -16.57
CA ILE A 63 -14.35 7.69 -16.77
C ILE A 63 -13.29 8.11 -15.74
N PRO A 64 -13.09 7.35 -14.64
CA PRO A 64 -12.37 7.80 -13.44
C PRO A 64 -10.91 8.25 -13.61
N ILE A 65 -10.23 7.80 -14.68
CA ILE A 65 -8.79 8.02 -14.91
C ILE A 65 -8.51 9.41 -15.51
N PHE A 66 -9.54 10.20 -15.82
CA PHE A 66 -9.45 11.31 -16.74
C PHE A 66 -9.85 12.63 -16.08
N GLN A 67 -8.86 13.50 -15.80
CA GLN A 67 -9.10 14.93 -15.53
C GLN A 67 -8.04 15.87 -16.17
N ASP A 68 -6.96 15.34 -16.75
CA ASP A 68 -5.71 16.11 -16.89
C ASP A 68 -5.15 16.23 -18.32
N LYS A 69 -5.67 15.46 -19.28
CA LYS A 69 -5.34 15.58 -20.71
C LYS A 69 -6.62 15.55 -21.52
N GLU A 70 -7.53 16.46 -21.17
CA GLU A 70 -8.92 16.25 -21.53
C GLU A 70 -9.12 16.17 -23.04
N GLU A 71 -8.52 17.12 -23.75
CA GLU A 71 -8.71 17.28 -25.18
C GLU A 71 -8.16 16.10 -26.00
N ASN A 72 -7.00 15.54 -25.63
CA ASN A 72 -6.38 14.46 -26.40
C ASN A 72 -7.12 13.13 -26.25
N TYR A 73 -7.60 12.78 -25.05
CA TYR A 73 -8.34 11.54 -24.88
C TYR A 73 -9.80 11.66 -25.35
N LEU A 74 -10.46 12.81 -25.18
CA LEU A 74 -11.78 13.04 -25.78
C LEU A 74 -11.71 13.00 -27.30
N ASN A 75 -10.65 13.55 -27.89
CA ASN A 75 -10.42 13.41 -29.33
C ASN A 75 -10.18 11.94 -29.71
N THR A 76 -9.35 11.20 -28.97
CA THR A 76 -9.15 9.75 -29.20
C THR A 76 -10.46 8.97 -29.09
N LEU A 77 -11.33 9.32 -28.13
CA LEU A 77 -12.65 8.72 -27.96
C LEU A 77 -13.61 9.08 -29.10
N SER A 78 -13.63 10.35 -29.51
CA SER A 78 -14.38 10.81 -30.67
C SER A 78 -13.96 10.06 -31.92
N MET A 79 -12.65 9.90 -32.13
CA MET A 79 -12.08 9.11 -33.24
C MET A 79 -12.55 7.65 -33.17
N LEU A 80 -12.45 7.01 -32.00
CA LEU A 80 -12.90 5.64 -31.78
C LEU A 80 -14.40 5.47 -32.09
N LEU A 81 -15.26 6.31 -31.51
CA LEU A 81 -16.71 6.26 -31.68
C LEU A 81 -17.18 6.75 -33.07
N SER A 82 -16.25 7.24 -33.89
CA SER A 82 -16.47 7.64 -35.28
C SER A 82 -15.80 6.71 -36.29
N GLY A 83 -15.28 5.56 -35.83
CA GLY A 83 -14.66 4.54 -36.69
C GLY A 83 -13.34 4.98 -37.32
N GLN A 84 -12.64 5.93 -36.70
CA GLN A 84 -11.33 6.36 -37.13
C GLN A 84 -10.25 5.52 -36.45
N ASP A 85 -9.19 5.21 -37.19
CA ASP A 85 -8.02 4.51 -36.65
C ASP A 85 -7.42 5.30 -35.48
N ILE A 86 -7.18 4.61 -34.37
CA ILE A 86 -6.51 5.19 -33.22
C ILE A 86 -5.16 4.51 -32.99
N VAL A 87 -4.17 5.31 -32.58
CA VAL A 87 -2.89 4.77 -32.14
C VAL A 87 -2.97 4.58 -30.64
N VAL A 88 -2.90 3.33 -30.21
CA VAL A 88 -2.79 3.00 -28.80
C VAL A 88 -1.32 3.10 -28.41
N VAL A 89 -1.04 3.87 -27.37
CA VAL A 89 0.27 4.11 -26.77
C VAL A 89 0.13 3.98 -25.26
N ASP A 90 1.26 3.82 -24.56
CA ASP A 90 1.27 3.70 -23.09
C ASP A 90 0.47 4.81 -22.37
N SER A 91 0.44 6.02 -22.94
CA SER A 91 -0.25 7.16 -22.33
C SER A 91 -1.77 7.16 -22.50
N ASN A 92 -2.34 6.47 -23.50
CA ASN A 92 -3.81 6.41 -23.70
C ASN A 92 -4.40 5.01 -23.51
N TYR A 93 -3.56 3.99 -23.28
CA TYR A 93 -3.98 2.61 -23.09
C TYR A 93 -5.07 2.44 -22.04
N TRP A 94 -4.86 2.95 -20.82
CA TRP A 94 -5.82 2.76 -19.73
C TRP A 94 -7.10 3.56 -19.91
N PHE A 95 -7.00 4.74 -20.51
CA PHE A 95 -8.18 5.49 -20.92
C PHE A 95 -9.02 4.64 -21.88
N LEU A 96 -8.40 4.05 -22.90
CA LEU A 96 -9.09 3.21 -23.88
C LEU A 96 -9.60 1.91 -23.27
N LYS A 97 -8.85 1.30 -22.34
CA LYS A 97 -9.27 0.10 -21.62
C LYS A 97 -10.51 0.38 -20.78
N ARG A 98 -10.49 1.43 -19.96
CA ARG A 98 -11.63 1.80 -19.12
C ARG A 98 -12.83 2.26 -19.94
N THR A 99 -12.59 3.00 -21.02
CA THR A 99 -13.61 3.32 -22.03
C THR A 99 -14.25 2.05 -22.58
N SER A 100 -13.45 1.06 -22.96
CA SER A 100 -13.96 -0.20 -23.51
C SER A 100 -14.80 -1.00 -22.52
N GLU A 101 -14.49 -0.92 -21.23
CA GLU A 101 -15.26 -1.58 -20.17
C GLU A 101 -16.58 -0.84 -19.90
N ILE A 102 -16.54 0.48 -19.71
CA ILE A 102 -17.73 1.30 -19.39
C ILE A 102 -18.71 1.35 -20.56
N LEU A 103 -18.20 1.52 -21.78
CA LEU A 103 -19.02 1.56 -22.99
C LEU A 103 -19.26 0.16 -23.57
N ASP A 104 -18.75 -0.90 -22.95
CA ASP A 104 -18.88 -2.29 -23.43
C ASP A 104 -18.51 -2.43 -24.93
N ILE A 105 -17.28 -2.03 -25.26
CA ILE A 105 -16.69 -2.07 -26.61
C ILE A 105 -15.78 -3.29 -26.73
N LYS A 106 -16.39 -4.43 -27.02
CA LYS A 106 -15.70 -5.74 -27.04
C LYS A 106 -14.51 -5.80 -27.99
N ILE A 107 -14.64 -5.26 -29.21
CA ILE A 107 -13.56 -5.23 -30.21
C ILE A 107 -12.32 -4.50 -29.70
N LEU A 108 -12.51 -3.39 -28.98
CA LEU A 108 -11.42 -2.62 -28.41
C LEU A 108 -10.79 -3.38 -27.23
N SER A 109 -11.61 -3.96 -26.35
CA SER A 109 -11.12 -4.79 -25.23
C SER A 109 -10.26 -5.96 -25.72
N ASP A 110 -10.71 -6.70 -26.74
CA ASP A 110 -9.99 -7.84 -27.32
C ASP A 110 -8.65 -7.41 -27.95
N PHE A 111 -8.60 -6.22 -28.57
CA PHE A 111 -7.36 -5.65 -29.10
C PHE A 111 -6.40 -5.21 -28.00
N LEU A 112 -6.91 -4.53 -26.97
CA LEU A 112 -6.11 -4.04 -25.85
C LEU A 112 -5.51 -5.18 -25.03
N ALA A 113 -6.17 -6.33 -24.97
CA ALA A 113 -5.62 -7.55 -24.36
C ALA A 113 -4.40 -8.12 -25.10
N GLN A 114 -4.26 -7.82 -26.40
CA GLN A 114 -3.13 -8.24 -27.23
C GLN A 114 -1.97 -7.25 -27.18
N CYS A 115 -2.25 -6.01 -26.81
CA CYS A 115 -1.24 -4.98 -26.71
C CYS A 115 -0.38 -5.23 -25.46
N LYS A 116 0.92 -5.45 -25.67
CA LYS A 116 1.89 -5.46 -24.56
C LYS A 116 2.27 -4.02 -24.22
N PHE A 117 1.39 -3.33 -23.52
CA PHE A 117 1.77 -2.13 -22.78
C PHE A 117 2.26 -2.56 -21.41
N VAL A 118 3.43 -2.07 -21.06
CA VAL A 118 4.12 -2.49 -19.85
C VAL A 118 3.67 -1.54 -18.74
N GLU A 119 2.78 -2.06 -17.90
CA GLU A 119 2.94 -1.92 -16.44
C GLU A 119 3.46 -3.23 -15.86
N LYS A 120 4.29 -3.96 -16.61
CA LYS A 120 5.01 -5.14 -16.12
C LYS A 120 5.63 -4.84 -14.74
N ASP A 121 6.13 -3.63 -14.51
CA ASP A 121 6.72 -3.26 -13.23
C ASP A 121 5.69 -3.14 -12.08
N PHE A 122 4.42 -2.75 -12.34
CA PHE A 122 3.38 -2.72 -11.30
C PHE A 122 2.75 -4.10 -11.09
N ASP A 123 2.45 -4.81 -12.17
CA ASP A 123 1.95 -6.18 -12.11
C ASP A 123 2.98 -7.10 -11.44
N ASP A 124 4.27 -6.95 -11.75
CA ASP A 124 5.36 -7.68 -11.11
C ASP A 124 5.49 -7.30 -9.62
N LEU A 125 5.19 -6.04 -9.25
CA LEU A 125 5.17 -5.59 -7.85
C LEU A 125 4.01 -6.23 -7.06
N ILE A 126 2.81 -6.26 -7.66
CA ILE A 126 1.65 -6.96 -7.10
C ILE A 126 1.95 -8.46 -6.97
N GLN A 127 2.58 -9.06 -8.00
CA GLN A 127 2.98 -10.45 -7.96
C GLN A 127 4.01 -10.72 -6.85
N LEU A 128 4.97 -9.80 -6.64
CA LEU A 128 5.95 -9.92 -5.57
C LEU A 128 5.28 -9.87 -4.18
N GLU A 129 4.35 -8.94 -3.97
CA GLU A 129 3.54 -8.87 -2.74
C GLU A 129 2.85 -10.22 -2.46
N GLN A 130 2.16 -10.78 -3.46
CA GLN A 130 1.47 -12.06 -3.36
C GLN A 130 2.43 -13.24 -3.12
N ASP A 131 3.61 -13.21 -3.74
CA ASP A 131 4.64 -14.23 -3.56
C ASP A 131 5.14 -14.27 -2.13
N ILE A 132 5.44 -13.12 -1.54
CA ILE A 132 5.92 -13.03 -0.14
C ILE A 132 4.81 -13.43 0.84
N LEU A 133 3.56 -12.98 0.62
CA LEU A 133 2.41 -13.38 1.45
C LEU A 133 2.11 -14.89 1.38
N SER A 134 2.54 -15.57 0.32
CA SER A 134 2.31 -17.00 0.09
C SER A 134 3.52 -17.90 0.35
N ILE A 135 4.60 -17.39 0.95
CA ILE A 135 5.81 -18.16 1.25
C ILE A 135 5.54 -19.51 1.96
N PRO A 136 4.62 -19.64 2.93
CA PRO A 136 4.36 -20.95 3.56
C PRO A 136 3.91 -22.04 2.57
N LYS A 137 3.41 -21.64 1.39
CA LYS A 137 2.97 -22.53 0.30
C LYS A 137 3.96 -22.59 -0.86
N LYS A 138 4.98 -21.72 -0.91
CA LYS A 138 5.96 -21.58 -2.00
C LYS A 138 7.39 -21.88 -1.51
N SER A 139 8.33 -22.04 -2.44
CA SER A 139 9.76 -22.11 -2.09
C SER A 139 10.31 -20.70 -1.85
N ILE A 140 10.94 -20.49 -0.70
CA ILE A 140 11.64 -19.25 -0.34
C ILE A 140 12.65 -18.85 -1.44
N GLN A 141 13.37 -19.82 -2.01
CA GLN A 141 14.38 -19.60 -3.05
C GLN A 141 13.79 -19.00 -4.33
N SER A 142 12.57 -19.35 -4.71
CA SER A 142 11.88 -18.73 -5.85
C SER A 142 11.63 -17.24 -5.59
N CYS A 143 11.24 -16.89 -4.35
CA CYS A 143 11.00 -15.51 -3.95
C CYS A 143 12.32 -14.71 -3.94
N VAL A 144 13.40 -15.29 -3.43
CA VAL A 144 14.75 -14.69 -3.50
C VAL A 144 15.12 -14.33 -4.93
N HIS A 145 14.94 -15.28 -5.87
CA HIS A 145 15.28 -15.06 -7.27
C HIS A 145 14.41 -13.94 -7.90
N SER A 146 13.11 -13.95 -7.62
CA SER A 146 12.18 -12.91 -8.10
C SER A 146 12.57 -11.51 -7.59
N ILE A 147 12.89 -11.40 -6.30
CA ILE A 147 13.32 -10.13 -5.68
C ILE A 147 14.62 -9.65 -6.30
N LEU A 148 15.66 -10.49 -6.38
CA LEU A 148 16.97 -10.06 -6.89
C LEU A 148 16.90 -9.65 -8.37
N ASN A 149 16.09 -10.31 -9.19
CA ASN A 149 15.93 -9.98 -10.60
C ASN A 149 15.23 -8.62 -10.82
N ASN A 150 14.37 -8.21 -9.90
CA ASN A 150 13.58 -6.97 -10.00
C ASN A 150 14.03 -5.89 -9.01
N PHE A 151 15.09 -6.12 -8.23
CA PHE A 151 15.51 -5.25 -7.13
C PHE A 151 15.87 -3.83 -7.61
N GLU A 152 16.57 -3.73 -8.73
CA GLU A 152 16.92 -2.45 -9.34
C GLU A 152 15.69 -1.75 -9.95
N THR A 153 14.83 -2.52 -10.63
CA THR A 153 13.58 -2.02 -11.21
C THR A 153 12.67 -1.43 -10.16
N PHE A 154 12.52 -2.13 -9.03
CA PHE A 154 11.60 -1.72 -7.98
C PHE A 154 12.15 -0.61 -7.08
N GLY A 155 13.47 -0.55 -6.97
CA GLY A 155 14.14 0.31 -6.03
C GLY A 155 14.23 -0.32 -4.64
N PRO A 156 15.37 -0.14 -3.93
CA PRO A 156 15.60 -0.80 -2.64
C PRO A 156 14.54 -0.48 -1.58
N ASN A 157 14.10 0.78 -1.51
CA ASN A 157 13.12 1.23 -0.51
C ASN A 157 11.77 0.52 -0.63
N VAL A 158 11.31 0.23 -1.85
CA VAL A 158 10.04 -0.48 -2.07
C VAL A 158 10.13 -1.89 -1.52
N VAL A 159 11.21 -2.61 -1.88
CA VAL A 159 11.43 -4.00 -1.44
C VAL A 159 11.62 -4.08 0.07
N PHE A 160 12.43 -3.19 0.67
CA PHE A 160 12.67 -3.21 2.12
C PHE A 160 11.42 -2.87 2.92
N ASN A 161 10.65 -1.86 2.49
CA ASN A 161 9.38 -1.56 3.14
C ASN A 161 8.42 -2.74 3.00
N LEU A 162 8.27 -3.34 1.82
CA LEU A 162 7.41 -4.51 1.62
C LEU A 162 7.74 -5.67 2.56
N LEU A 163 9.03 -6.00 2.73
CA LEU A 163 9.47 -7.04 3.67
C LEU A 163 9.09 -6.70 5.12
N ILE A 164 9.24 -5.43 5.52
CA ILE A 164 8.91 -4.97 6.87
C ILE A 164 7.40 -4.95 7.09
N ASP A 165 6.63 -4.38 6.17
CA ASP A 165 5.20 -4.22 6.33
C ASP A 165 4.49 -5.58 6.33
N ILE A 166 4.96 -6.56 5.54
CA ILE A 166 4.41 -7.92 5.58
C ILE A 166 4.59 -8.54 6.96
N CYS A 167 5.72 -8.30 7.66
CA CYS A 167 5.87 -8.75 9.04
C CYS A 167 4.89 -8.09 10.02
N ILE A 168 4.45 -6.85 9.76
CA ILE A 168 3.44 -6.14 10.56
C ILE A 168 2.04 -6.69 10.29
N ILE A 169 1.72 -6.90 9.01
CA ILE A 169 0.40 -7.31 8.51
C ILE A 169 0.14 -8.79 8.74
N ARG A 170 1.20 -9.61 8.69
CA ARG A 170 1.17 -11.05 8.94
C ARG A 170 2.28 -11.43 9.92
N PRO A 171 2.11 -11.18 11.23
CA PRO A 171 3.12 -11.52 12.24
C PRO A 171 3.55 -12.99 12.25
N ARG A 172 2.69 -13.91 11.78
CA ARG A 172 3.02 -15.34 11.63
C ARG A 172 4.10 -15.61 10.58
N LEU A 173 4.29 -14.72 9.60
CA LEU A 173 5.28 -14.88 8.53
C LEU A 173 6.67 -14.34 8.90
N ILE A 174 6.85 -13.82 10.13
CA ILE A 174 8.10 -13.17 10.52
C ILE A 174 9.30 -14.09 10.35
N HIS A 175 9.16 -15.39 10.63
CA HIS A 175 10.24 -16.35 10.50
C HIS A 175 10.62 -16.60 9.05
N GLU A 176 9.63 -16.82 8.19
CA GLU A 176 9.79 -17.03 6.76
C GLU A 176 10.36 -15.80 6.05
N VAL A 177 9.88 -14.60 6.38
CA VAL A 177 10.41 -13.35 5.82
C VAL A 177 11.82 -13.06 6.34
N THR A 178 12.12 -13.43 7.58
CA THR A 178 13.49 -13.34 8.12
C THR A 178 14.44 -14.27 7.36
N GLU A 179 14.04 -15.52 7.14
CA GLU A 179 14.83 -16.48 6.36
C GLU A 179 15.02 -16.02 4.90
N LEU A 180 13.95 -15.51 4.28
CA LEU A 180 14.02 -14.89 2.96
C LEU A 180 15.05 -13.74 2.94
N THR A 181 14.98 -12.84 3.91
CA THR A 181 15.90 -11.69 4.02
C THR A 181 17.34 -12.13 4.29
N GLU A 182 17.53 -13.21 5.06
CA GLU A 182 18.83 -13.82 5.32
C GLU A 182 19.51 -14.32 4.05
N LEU A 183 18.74 -14.94 3.16
CA LEU A 183 19.22 -15.39 1.86
C LEU A 183 19.48 -14.20 0.92
N LEU A 184 18.63 -13.17 0.91
CA LEU A 184 18.83 -11.95 0.12
C LEU A 184 20.13 -11.23 0.51
N CYS A 185 20.41 -11.14 1.81
CA CYS A 185 21.64 -10.55 2.35
C CYS A 185 22.93 -11.35 2.03
N GLN A 186 22.85 -12.48 1.31
CA GLN A 186 24.03 -13.10 0.70
C GLN A 186 24.56 -12.29 -0.48
N SER A 187 23.71 -11.49 -1.13
CA SER A 187 24.13 -10.48 -2.09
C SER A 187 24.73 -9.28 -1.35
N GLU A 188 25.98 -8.95 -1.65
CA GLU A 188 26.71 -7.84 -1.02
C GLU A 188 25.99 -6.50 -1.22
N SER A 189 25.50 -6.24 -2.44
CA SER A 189 24.77 -5.01 -2.77
C SER A 189 23.47 -4.88 -1.99
N PHE A 190 22.71 -5.97 -1.85
CA PHE A 190 21.47 -5.98 -1.07
C PHE A 190 21.75 -5.72 0.41
N ASN A 191 22.76 -6.41 0.96
CA ASN A 191 23.12 -6.29 2.37
C ASN A 191 23.57 -4.87 2.75
N GLU A 192 24.39 -4.21 1.92
CA GLU A 192 24.85 -2.84 2.17
C GLU A 192 23.69 -1.82 2.14
N LEU A 193 22.79 -1.96 1.16
CA LEU A 193 21.62 -1.10 1.03
C LEU A 193 20.63 -1.33 2.17
N PHE A 194 20.39 -2.58 2.57
CA PHE A 194 19.48 -2.92 3.66
C PHE A 194 19.99 -2.41 5.01
N GLN A 195 21.29 -2.53 5.25
CA GLN A 195 21.98 -1.93 6.39
C GLN A 195 21.74 -0.42 6.47
N THR A 196 22.01 0.26 5.37
CA THR A 196 21.87 1.71 5.28
C THR A 196 20.41 2.12 5.53
N PHE A 197 19.47 1.38 4.95
CA PHE A 197 18.04 1.59 5.15
C PHE A 197 17.65 1.46 6.64
N LEU A 198 18.02 0.37 7.31
CA LEU A 198 17.70 0.17 8.73
C LEU A 198 18.30 1.29 9.60
N LEU A 199 19.53 1.72 9.32
CA LEU A 199 20.16 2.81 10.04
C LEU A 199 19.41 4.13 9.87
N VAL A 200 18.99 4.44 8.64
CA VAL A 200 18.21 5.65 8.34
C VAL A 200 16.89 5.62 9.10
N GLU A 201 16.14 4.53 9.03
CA GLU A 201 14.88 4.40 9.76
C GLU A 201 15.06 4.49 11.28
N LEU A 202 16.11 3.86 11.84
CA LEU A 202 16.44 3.98 13.27
C LEU A 202 16.80 5.41 13.71
N LYS A 203 17.32 6.24 12.80
CA LYS A 203 17.58 7.66 13.06
C LYS A 203 16.30 8.49 13.03
N LYS A 204 15.29 8.11 12.23
CA LYS A 204 14.01 8.84 12.14
C LYS A 204 13.23 8.85 13.45
N ILE A 205 13.40 7.84 14.29
CA ILE A 205 12.74 7.73 15.60
C ILE A 205 13.05 8.94 16.52
N PHE A 206 14.19 9.61 16.36
CA PHE A 206 14.52 10.82 17.13
C PHE A 206 13.61 12.02 16.80
N ILE A 207 13.00 12.02 15.61
CA ILE A 207 12.29 13.15 15.00
C ILE A 207 10.77 12.88 14.97
N LEU A 208 10.36 11.62 14.85
CA LEU A 208 8.96 11.23 14.63
C LEU A 208 8.50 10.20 15.68
N TYR A 209 7.41 10.50 16.39
CA TYR A 209 6.59 9.53 17.14
C TYR A 209 5.82 8.57 16.20
N GLY A 210 6.36 8.29 15.01
CA GLY A 210 5.67 7.64 13.90
C GLY A 210 5.84 6.13 13.92
N ASP A 211 4.71 5.43 14.06
CA ASP A 211 4.51 3.98 13.89
C ASP A 211 5.42 3.06 14.74
N LEU A 212 4.98 2.82 15.99
CA LEU A 212 5.62 1.89 16.92
C LEU A 212 5.74 0.46 16.36
N ALA A 213 4.79 -0.01 15.55
CA ALA A 213 4.82 -1.38 15.02
C ALA A 213 5.93 -1.52 13.96
N LYS A 214 6.05 -0.53 13.06
CA LYS A 214 7.15 -0.49 12.09
C LYS A 214 8.50 -0.43 12.80
N LEU A 215 8.60 0.39 13.83
CA LEU A 215 9.80 0.47 14.66
C LEU A 215 10.17 -0.88 15.29
N GLU A 216 9.22 -1.60 15.86
CA GLU A 216 9.46 -2.91 16.46
C GLU A 216 10.08 -3.90 15.47
N ILE A 217 9.54 -3.95 14.25
CA ILE A 217 10.08 -4.79 13.18
C ILE A 217 11.48 -4.33 12.76
N ILE A 218 11.70 -3.03 12.58
CA ILE A 218 13.01 -2.48 12.21
C ILE A 218 14.06 -2.80 13.27
N CYS A 219 13.72 -2.66 14.55
CA CYS A 219 14.58 -3.08 15.66
C CYS A 219 14.85 -4.58 15.60
N PHE A 220 13.84 -5.41 15.37
CA PHE A 220 14.01 -6.86 15.23
C PHE A 220 15.00 -7.22 14.11
N PHE A 221 14.82 -6.68 12.90
CA PHE A 221 15.74 -6.89 11.77
C PHE A 221 17.15 -6.37 12.10
N ALA A 222 17.27 -5.15 12.63
CA ALA A 222 18.56 -4.59 13.02
C ALA A 222 19.30 -5.47 14.03
N THR A 223 18.57 -6.17 14.90
CA THR A 223 19.14 -7.12 15.85
C THR A 223 19.58 -8.40 15.19
N LYS A 224 18.68 -9.03 14.42
CA LYS A 224 18.91 -10.33 13.80
C LYS A 224 20.11 -10.28 12.87
N PHE A 225 20.24 -9.20 12.12
CA PHE A 225 21.27 -9.01 11.11
C PHE A 225 22.50 -8.25 11.61
N LEU A 226 22.57 -7.87 12.90
CA LEU A 226 23.67 -7.08 13.46
C LEU A 226 25.05 -7.72 13.24
N HIS A 227 25.11 -9.06 13.21
CA HIS A 227 26.33 -9.83 12.98
C HIS A 227 26.89 -9.70 11.56
N LYS A 228 26.07 -9.27 10.58
CA LYS A 228 26.49 -8.99 9.20
C LYS A 228 26.84 -7.52 8.95
N PHE A 229 26.67 -6.65 9.95
CA PHE A 229 26.64 -5.20 9.77
C PHE A 229 27.96 -4.50 10.06
N ASP A 230 29.06 -4.97 9.47
CA ASP A 230 30.41 -4.52 9.83
C ASP A 230 30.61 -2.99 9.74
N ILE A 231 29.98 -2.33 8.75
CA ILE A 231 30.17 -0.91 8.46
C ILE A 231 29.46 -0.01 9.49
N ILE A 232 28.25 -0.40 9.91
CA ILE A 232 27.35 0.48 10.66
C ILE A 232 26.93 -0.06 12.03
N LYS A 233 27.40 -1.26 12.42
CA LYS A 233 27.09 -1.92 13.70
C LYS A 233 27.25 -0.98 14.89
N TYR A 234 28.35 -0.23 14.98
CA TYR A 234 28.56 0.71 16.07
C TYR A 234 27.52 1.84 16.11
N GLN A 235 27.10 2.35 14.94
CA GLN A 235 26.08 3.41 14.87
C GLN A 235 24.71 2.89 15.29
N ILE A 236 24.33 1.71 14.81
CA ILE A 236 23.10 1.02 15.22
C ILE A 236 23.10 0.79 16.73
N LEU A 237 24.19 0.23 17.29
CA LEU A 237 24.31 0.01 18.73
C LEU A 237 24.26 1.31 19.54
N LYS A 238 24.84 2.41 19.04
CA LYS A 238 24.78 3.72 19.71
C LYS A 238 23.36 4.28 19.74
N ILE A 239 22.66 4.24 18.61
CA ILE A 239 21.25 4.65 18.52
C ILE A 239 20.40 3.80 19.46
N ILE A 240 20.65 2.50 19.47
CA ILE A 240 19.88 1.58 20.30
C ILE A 240 20.17 1.82 21.79
N SER A 241 21.43 1.92 22.19
CA SER A 241 21.79 2.20 23.59
C SER A 241 21.23 3.55 24.09
N PHE A 242 21.03 4.54 23.22
CA PHE A 242 20.40 5.80 23.58
C PHE A 242 18.92 5.62 23.97
N TYR A 243 18.12 4.97 23.12
CA TYR A 243 16.70 4.73 23.40
C TYR A 243 16.45 3.88 24.66
N TYR A 244 17.36 2.95 24.97
CA TYR A 244 17.31 2.19 26.23
C TYR A 244 17.33 3.12 27.44
N ARG A 245 18.23 4.11 27.40
CA ARG A 245 18.37 5.11 28.46
C ARG A 245 17.17 6.04 28.55
N CYS A 246 16.51 6.30 27.41
CA CYS A 246 15.27 7.05 27.35
C CYS A 246 14.05 6.28 27.91
N LYS A 247 14.22 5.03 28.37
CA LYS A 247 13.14 4.15 28.87
C LYS A 247 11.99 4.02 27.87
N VAL A 248 12.32 4.02 26.58
CA VAL A 248 11.34 3.70 25.54
C VAL A 248 10.96 2.23 25.74
N ASN A 249 9.70 1.99 26.10
CA ASN A 249 9.27 0.71 26.66
C ASN A 249 8.87 -0.29 25.55
N ILE A 250 9.82 -0.61 24.68
CA ILE A 250 9.62 -1.49 23.51
C ILE A 250 10.28 -2.86 23.79
N PRO A 251 9.57 -4.00 23.64
CA PRO A 251 10.08 -5.33 24.04
C PRO A 251 11.35 -5.78 23.31
N PHE A 252 11.40 -5.57 22.00
CA PHE A 252 12.59 -5.87 21.19
C PHE A 252 13.78 -4.98 21.54
N PHE A 253 13.50 -3.79 22.06
CA PHE A 253 14.49 -2.84 22.53
C PHE A 253 15.27 -3.36 23.75
N TYR A 254 14.56 -3.98 24.68
CA TYR A 254 15.17 -4.63 25.86
C TYR A 254 16.01 -5.84 25.46
N ARG A 255 15.54 -6.67 24.52
CA ARG A 255 16.31 -7.82 23.99
C ARG A 255 17.58 -7.36 23.26
N LEU A 256 17.48 -6.30 22.48
CA LEU A 256 18.61 -5.64 21.82
C LEU A 256 19.69 -5.18 22.79
N CYS A 257 19.27 -4.60 23.91
CA CYS A 257 20.17 -4.10 24.92
C CYS A 257 20.84 -5.22 25.73
N GLN A 258 20.17 -6.37 25.87
CA GLN A 258 20.78 -7.58 26.43
C GLN A 258 21.89 -8.13 25.52
N ILE A 259 21.73 -8.07 24.20
CA ILE A 259 22.77 -8.47 23.22
C ILE A 259 23.97 -7.52 23.25
N HIS A 260 23.77 -6.21 23.47
CA HIS A 260 24.87 -5.26 23.64
C HIS A 260 25.67 -5.50 24.94
N LEU A 261 25.03 -6.05 25.98
CA LEU A 261 25.65 -6.34 27.27
C LEU A 261 26.30 -7.73 27.34
N ILE A 262 25.95 -8.65 26.43
CA ILE A 262 26.40 -10.04 26.45
C ILE A 262 26.84 -10.42 25.04
N GLU A 263 28.15 -10.52 24.80
CA GLU A 263 28.75 -10.85 23.49
C GLU A 263 28.39 -12.24 22.94
N ASN A 264 27.54 -13.04 23.61
CA ASN A 264 27.28 -14.44 23.27
C ASN A 264 25.86 -14.90 23.63
N LEU A 265 24.82 -14.32 23.01
CA LEU A 265 23.50 -14.96 23.03
C LEU A 265 23.27 -15.69 21.70
N GLU A 266 23.30 -17.02 21.77
CA GLU A 266 22.74 -17.87 20.70
C GLU A 266 21.24 -17.57 20.59
N TYR A 267 20.82 -17.09 19.42
CA TYR A 267 19.41 -16.90 19.13
C TYR A 267 18.70 -18.25 19.03
N SER A 268 17.81 -18.55 19.96
CA SER A 268 16.83 -19.62 19.73
C SER A 268 15.81 -19.11 18.71
N ASN A 269 15.60 -19.84 17.61
CA ASN A 269 14.58 -19.52 16.61
C ASN A 269 13.17 -19.95 17.07
N SER A 270 12.93 -20.11 18.37
CA SER A 270 11.66 -20.69 18.85
C SER A 270 10.59 -19.61 19.04
N ASP A 271 9.36 -19.89 18.60
CA ASP A 271 8.17 -19.05 18.86
C ASP A 271 8.02 -18.69 20.35
N LYS A 272 8.55 -19.51 21.27
CA LYS A 272 8.54 -19.24 22.72
C LYS A 272 9.28 -17.98 23.12
N ASP A 273 10.29 -17.56 22.35
CA ASP A 273 10.99 -16.30 22.61
C ASP A 273 10.09 -15.10 22.31
N TYR A 274 9.08 -15.24 21.43
CA TYR A 274 8.14 -14.18 21.07
C TYR A 274 6.94 -14.10 22.03
N PHE A 275 6.61 -15.20 22.71
CA PHE A 275 5.51 -15.29 23.65
C PHE A 275 6.00 -15.79 25.02
N PRO A 276 6.48 -14.89 25.91
CA PRO A 276 7.03 -15.28 27.20
C PRO A 276 5.99 -15.83 28.20
N ASN A 277 4.70 -15.75 27.86
CA ASN A 277 3.60 -16.24 28.67
C ASN A 277 2.98 -17.46 27.97
N GLU A 278 2.88 -18.57 28.69
CA GLU A 278 2.40 -19.85 28.16
C GLU A 278 0.93 -19.81 27.72
N ILE A 279 0.12 -18.92 28.33
CA ILE A 279 -1.27 -18.67 27.91
C ILE A 279 -1.30 -17.96 26.56
N THR A 280 -0.49 -16.92 26.36
CA THR A 280 -0.47 -16.22 25.07
C THR A 280 0.15 -17.08 23.98
N PHE A 281 1.12 -17.93 24.31
CA PHE A 281 1.62 -18.97 23.41
C PHE A 281 0.53 -19.99 23.05
N ALA A 282 -0.27 -20.45 24.03
CA ALA A 282 -1.40 -21.35 23.78
C ALA A 282 -2.43 -20.72 22.83
N ILE A 283 -2.75 -19.44 23.04
CA ILE A 283 -3.67 -18.72 22.15
C ILE A 283 -3.04 -18.55 20.77
N TYR A 284 -1.79 -18.09 20.66
CA TYR A 284 -1.09 -17.88 19.38
C TYR A 284 -1.06 -19.14 18.50
N THR A 285 -0.83 -20.30 19.12
CA THR A 285 -0.79 -21.62 18.46
C THR A 285 -2.16 -22.30 18.34
N ASP A 286 -3.23 -21.65 18.78
CA ASP A 286 -4.60 -22.21 18.90
C ASP A 286 -4.65 -23.56 19.64
N ASN A 287 -3.76 -23.73 20.63
CA ASN A 287 -3.65 -24.91 21.47
C ASN A 287 -4.63 -24.82 22.65
N ILE A 288 -5.84 -25.32 22.42
CA ILE A 288 -6.91 -25.31 23.41
C ILE A 288 -6.59 -26.15 24.65
N ASP A 289 -5.90 -27.28 24.51
CA ASP A 289 -5.59 -28.16 25.63
C ASP A 289 -4.65 -27.45 26.63
N LEU A 290 -3.66 -26.72 26.11
CA LEU A 290 -2.75 -25.92 26.91
C LEU A 290 -3.48 -24.76 27.60
N LEU A 291 -4.37 -24.06 26.88
CA LEU A 291 -5.17 -22.98 27.46
C LEU A 291 -6.10 -23.50 28.57
N GLN A 292 -6.76 -24.63 28.36
CA GLN A 292 -7.62 -25.26 29.37
C GLN A 292 -6.83 -25.65 30.61
N PHE A 293 -5.64 -26.23 30.44
CA PHE A 293 -4.75 -26.56 31.55
C PHE A 293 -4.43 -25.34 32.43
N TYR A 294 -4.07 -24.21 31.82
CA TYR A 294 -3.80 -22.97 32.56
C TYR A 294 -5.05 -22.31 33.13
N SER A 295 -6.21 -22.48 32.49
CA SER A 295 -7.48 -21.92 32.96
C SER A 295 -7.93 -22.51 34.32
N CYS A 296 -7.46 -23.72 34.65
CA CYS A 296 -7.74 -24.36 35.94
C CYS A 296 -6.89 -23.79 37.11
N GLN A 297 -5.93 -22.90 36.83
CA GLN A 297 -5.08 -22.31 37.87
C GLN A 297 -5.80 -21.15 38.58
N THR A 298 -5.63 -21.02 39.90
CA THR A 298 -6.31 -20.00 40.72
C THR A 298 -5.95 -18.56 40.35
N SER A 299 -4.86 -18.36 39.60
CA SER A 299 -4.39 -17.06 39.12
C SER A 299 -4.88 -16.71 37.71
N PHE A 300 -5.64 -17.58 37.06
CA PHE A 300 -6.18 -17.32 35.72
C PHE A 300 -7.30 -16.29 35.79
N ASP A 301 -7.14 -15.23 34.99
CA ASP A 301 -8.19 -14.24 34.75
C ASP A 301 -8.47 -14.23 33.25
N ILE A 302 -9.70 -14.61 32.89
CA ILE A 302 -10.15 -14.72 31.50
C ILE A 302 -10.16 -13.36 30.77
N ASN A 303 -10.33 -12.28 31.53
CA ASN A 303 -10.37 -10.91 31.04
C ASN A 303 -9.02 -10.21 31.20
N LYS A 304 -7.98 -10.96 31.58
CA LYS A 304 -6.65 -10.39 31.73
C LYS A 304 -6.21 -9.77 30.43
N LYS A 305 -5.76 -8.52 30.56
CA LYS A 305 -5.10 -7.80 29.48
C LYS A 305 -3.65 -8.24 29.40
N ILE A 306 -3.20 -8.48 28.19
CA ILE A 306 -1.82 -8.78 27.89
C ILE A 306 -1.03 -7.47 28.08
N PRO A 307 0.02 -7.45 28.91
CA PRO A 307 0.75 -6.21 29.14
C PRO A 307 1.42 -5.75 27.85
N GLU A 308 1.50 -4.43 27.66
CA GLU A 308 2.01 -3.77 26.45
C GLU A 308 3.39 -4.27 26.00
N HIS A 309 4.19 -4.83 26.92
CA HIS A 309 5.55 -5.27 26.62
C HIS A 309 5.68 -6.75 26.19
N TYR A 310 4.58 -7.49 26.06
CA TYR A 310 4.66 -8.93 25.78
C TYR A 310 4.53 -9.27 24.30
N HIS A 311 3.85 -8.44 23.49
CA HIS A 311 3.69 -8.66 22.04
C HIS A 311 3.79 -7.33 21.30
N SER A 312 4.59 -7.34 20.23
CA SER A 312 5.24 -6.15 19.70
C SER A 312 5.26 -6.16 18.17
N LEU A 313 4.13 -6.46 17.53
CA LEU A 313 4.12 -6.68 16.07
C LEU A 313 2.94 -6.00 15.35
N SER A 314 2.03 -5.32 16.06
CA SER A 314 0.87 -4.69 15.43
C SER A 314 0.36 -3.48 16.22
N HIS A 315 0.09 -2.39 15.50
CA HIS A 315 -0.58 -1.19 16.02
C HIS A 315 -1.99 -1.48 16.59
N VAL A 316 -2.64 -2.57 16.15
CA VAL A 316 -3.95 -3.00 16.65
C VAL A 316 -3.80 -3.66 18.03
N VAL A 317 -2.70 -4.38 18.28
CA VAL A 317 -2.44 -5.17 19.49
C VAL A 317 -1.73 -4.37 20.60
N ASN A 318 -1.03 -3.29 20.26
CA ASN A 318 -0.24 -2.48 21.20
C ASN A 318 -1.06 -1.62 22.19
N ASN A 319 -2.38 -1.80 22.26
CA ASN A 319 -3.25 -1.23 23.28
C ASN A 319 -3.83 -2.36 24.14
N GLU A 320 -3.63 -2.34 25.46
CA GLU A 320 -4.37 -3.11 26.50
C GLU A 320 -5.26 -4.27 25.97
N CYS A 321 -4.65 -5.27 25.34
CA CYS A 321 -5.35 -6.29 24.54
C CYS A 321 -5.77 -7.46 25.42
N SER A 322 -7.06 -7.81 25.44
CA SER A 322 -7.56 -8.98 26.18
C SER A 322 -7.19 -10.29 25.47
N TYR A 323 -7.25 -11.42 26.21
CA TYR A 323 -7.08 -12.74 25.59
C TYR A 323 -8.07 -13.03 24.47
N LEU A 324 -9.30 -12.51 24.56
CA LEU A 324 -10.32 -12.69 23.52
C LEU A 324 -9.96 -11.94 22.23
N GLU A 325 -9.57 -10.66 22.36
CA GLU A 325 -9.10 -9.83 21.24
C GLU A 325 -7.83 -10.41 20.61
N PHE A 326 -6.92 -10.91 21.44
CA PHE A 326 -5.70 -11.57 20.98
C PHE A 326 -5.98 -12.86 20.20
N ALA A 327 -6.93 -13.67 20.67
CA ALA A 327 -7.38 -14.86 19.94
C ALA A 327 -8.04 -14.50 18.61
N ALA A 328 -8.79 -13.40 18.54
CA ALA A 328 -9.37 -12.90 17.30
C ALA A 328 -8.30 -12.47 16.29
N PHE A 329 -7.30 -11.70 16.75
CA PHE A 329 -6.21 -11.21 15.91
C PHE A 329 -5.35 -12.34 15.31
N TYR A 330 -5.04 -13.36 16.08
CA TYR A 330 -4.28 -14.52 15.59
C TYR A 330 -5.17 -15.59 14.94
N SER A 331 -6.47 -15.33 14.74
CA SER A 331 -7.38 -16.29 14.11
C SER A 331 -7.41 -17.65 14.83
N SER A 332 -7.29 -17.62 16.16
CA SER A 332 -7.23 -18.78 17.04
C SER A 332 -8.63 -19.19 17.46
N VAL A 333 -9.33 -19.83 16.52
CA VAL A 333 -10.77 -20.12 16.61
C VAL A 333 -11.12 -20.96 17.84
N LYS A 334 -10.33 -21.98 18.18
CA LYS A 334 -10.62 -22.87 19.30
C LYS A 334 -10.49 -22.14 20.63
N CYS A 335 -9.38 -21.42 20.80
CA CYS A 335 -9.14 -20.60 21.98
C CYS A 335 -10.18 -19.47 22.10
N PHE A 336 -10.53 -18.81 20.99
CA PHE A 336 -11.56 -17.77 20.95
C PHE A 336 -12.92 -18.28 21.43
N LYS A 337 -13.39 -19.42 20.89
CA LYS A 337 -14.65 -20.05 21.32
C LYS A 337 -14.64 -20.43 22.79
N PHE A 338 -13.53 -20.98 23.27
CA PHE A 338 -13.38 -21.33 24.68
C PHE A 338 -13.50 -20.10 25.58
N LEU A 339 -12.81 -19.01 25.23
CA LEU A 339 -12.89 -17.76 25.99
C LEU A 339 -14.32 -17.20 25.99
N LEU A 340 -14.99 -17.21 24.84
CA LEU A 340 -16.37 -16.73 24.72
C LEU A 340 -17.38 -17.56 25.53
N ILE A 341 -17.28 -18.90 25.48
CA ILE A 341 -18.14 -19.81 26.26
C ILE A 341 -17.94 -19.62 27.76
N ASN A 342 -16.72 -19.29 28.20
CA ASN A 342 -16.41 -19.01 29.60
C ASN A 342 -16.66 -17.53 29.99
N HIS A 343 -17.48 -16.81 29.22
CA HIS A 343 -17.93 -15.45 29.51
C HIS A 343 -16.80 -14.40 29.54
N ALA A 344 -15.81 -14.53 28.64
CA ALA A 344 -14.89 -13.44 28.36
C ALA A 344 -15.66 -12.18 27.95
N THR A 345 -15.18 -11.02 28.39
CA THR A 345 -15.80 -9.72 28.15
C THR A 345 -15.62 -9.35 26.69
N ILE A 346 -16.73 -9.08 26.01
CA ILE A 346 -16.74 -8.64 24.62
C ILE A 346 -16.59 -7.13 24.59
N SER A 347 -15.52 -6.64 23.97
CA SER A 347 -15.29 -5.21 23.78
C SER A 347 -15.85 -4.74 22.43
N GLU A 348 -16.20 -3.46 22.33
CA GLU A 348 -16.55 -2.83 21.04
C GLU A 348 -15.36 -2.77 20.06
N LYS A 349 -14.12 -2.99 20.55
CA LYS A 349 -12.91 -3.03 19.71
C LYS A 349 -12.69 -4.39 19.07
N LEU A 350 -13.33 -5.45 19.58
CA LEU A 350 -13.16 -6.82 19.09
C LEU A 350 -13.29 -6.98 17.57
N PRO A 351 -14.22 -6.28 16.87
CA PRO A 351 -14.32 -6.35 15.41
C PRO A 351 -13.03 -5.95 14.69
N LYS A 352 -12.28 -4.95 15.20
CA LYS A 352 -10.99 -4.55 14.61
C LYS A 352 -9.98 -5.70 14.68
N PHE A 353 -9.92 -6.42 15.80
CA PHE A 353 -9.03 -7.58 15.93
C PHE A 353 -9.48 -8.75 15.05
N ALA A 354 -10.79 -9.02 14.98
CA ALA A 354 -11.34 -10.07 14.14
C ALA A 354 -11.09 -9.80 12.65
N VAL A 355 -11.27 -8.56 12.20
CA VAL A 355 -10.98 -8.13 10.82
C VAL A 355 -9.49 -8.17 10.53
N ALA A 356 -8.63 -7.73 11.46
CA ALA A 356 -7.18 -7.86 11.30
C ALA A 356 -6.73 -9.32 11.17
N GLY A 357 -7.33 -10.24 11.94
CA GLY A 357 -7.05 -11.68 11.85
C GLY A 357 -7.61 -12.34 10.59
N GLY A 358 -8.71 -11.82 10.05
CA GLY A 358 -9.28 -12.26 8.78
C GLY A 358 -9.97 -13.61 8.81
N ASN A 359 -10.37 -14.12 9.99
CA ASN A 359 -11.03 -15.42 10.09
C ASN A 359 -12.57 -15.27 9.95
N PRO A 360 -13.22 -15.84 8.91
CA PRO A 360 -14.65 -15.69 8.68
C PRO A 360 -15.52 -16.19 9.83
N GLU A 361 -15.09 -17.25 10.53
CA GLU A 361 -15.84 -17.81 11.65
C GLU A 361 -15.82 -16.87 12.88
N ILE A 362 -14.67 -16.28 13.21
CA ILE A 362 -14.58 -15.30 14.30
C ILE A 362 -15.39 -14.04 13.95
N ILE A 363 -15.36 -13.60 12.69
CA ILE A 363 -16.15 -12.46 12.21
C ILE A 363 -17.65 -12.73 12.35
N HIS A 364 -18.10 -13.93 11.95
CA HIS A 364 -19.49 -14.32 12.12
C HIS A 364 -19.89 -14.42 13.60
N LEU A 365 -19.02 -14.93 14.47
CA LEU A 365 -19.26 -14.93 15.92
C LEU A 365 -19.37 -13.50 16.49
N CYS A 366 -18.58 -12.56 15.99
CA CYS A 366 -18.70 -11.14 16.37
C CYS A 366 -20.05 -10.55 15.93
N GLU A 367 -20.50 -10.87 14.71
CA GLU A 367 -21.81 -10.45 14.19
C GLU A 367 -22.97 -11.02 15.01
N GLN A 368 -22.91 -12.31 15.38
CA GLN A 368 -23.91 -12.96 16.24
C GLN A 368 -24.02 -12.29 17.62
N ASN A 369 -22.95 -11.66 18.09
CA ASN A 369 -22.92 -10.88 19.33
C ASN A 369 -23.31 -9.40 19.12
N ASN A 370 -23.92 -9.05 17.98
CA ASN A 370 -24.40 -7.70 17.62
C ASN A 370 -23.29 -6.62 17.61
N LEU A 371 -22.06 -6.99 17.27
CA LEU A 371 -20.97 -6.02 17.14
C LEU A 371 -21.00 -5.30 15.78
N SER A 372 -20.61 -4.02 15.77
CA SER A 372 -20.56 -3.18 14.57
C SER A 372 -19.19 -3.23 13.89
N PHE A 373 -19.20 -3.18 12.54
CA PHE A 373 -18.01 -3.18 11.68
C PHE A 373 -17.79 -1.85 10.95
N ASN A 374 -18.53 -0.80 11.29
CA ASN A 374 -18.51 0.46 10.52
C ASN A 374 -17.11 1.10 10.42
N ASP A 375 -16.28 0.95 11.45
CA ASP A 375 -14.93 1.55 11.54
C ASP A 375 -13.83 0.49 11.39
N THR A 376 -14.02 -0.52 10.53
CA THR A 376 -13.02 -1.61 10.35
C THR A 376 -12.48 -1.73 8.92
N ILE A 377 -12.95 -0.92 7.97
CA ILE A 377 -12.50 -1.01 6.58
C ILE A 377 -11.03 -0.64 6.41
N ASP A 378 -10.55 0.35 7.16
CA ASP A 378 -9.15 0.72 7.27
C ASP A 378 -8.28 -0.45 7.75
N VAL A 379 -8.79 -1.22 8.71
CA VAL A 379 -8.14 -2.43 9.22
C VAL A 379 -8.14 -3.53 8.16
N ALA A 380 -9.24 -3.76 7.43
CA ALA A 380 -9.28 -4.76 6.36
C ALA A 380 -8.30 -4.43 5.22
N ILE A 381 -8.19 -3.15 4.87
CA ILE A 381 -7.22 -2.64 3.89
C ILE A 381 -5.80 -2.82 4.41
N ALA A 382 -5.50 -2.34 5.62
CA ALA A 382 -4.16 -2.43 6.20
C ALA A 382 -3.70 -3.88 6.34
N TYR A 383 -4.59 -4.76 6.80
CA TYR A 383 -4.32 -6.18 6.98
C TYR A 383 -4.51 -7.01 5.71
N ASN A 384 -4.65 -6.41 4.54
CA ASN A 384 -4.68 -7.11 3.26
C ASN A 384 -5.68 -8.28 3.19
N HIS A 385 -6.96 -7.98 3.42
CA HIS A 385 -8.07 -8.95 3.37
C HIS A 385 -9.09 -8.57 2.29
N PRO A 386 -8.79 -8.84 0.99
CA PRO A 386 -9.66 -8.41 -0.12
C PRO A 386 -11.10 -8.90 0.00
N ASP A 387 -11.31 -10.18 0.36
CA ASP A 387 -12.65 -10.76 0.52
C ASP A 387 -13.47 -10.03 1.60
N LEU A 388 -12.81 -9.54 2.66
CA LEU A 388 -13.48 -8.77 3.71
C LEU A 388 -13.78 -7.34 3.27
N ILE A 389 -12.94 -6.73 2.44
CA ILE A 389 -13.19 -5.41 1.88
C ILE A 389 -14.46 -5.46 1.03
N GLU A 390 -14.59 -6.44 0.14
CA GLU A 390 -15.79 -6.67 -0.68
C GLU A 390 -17.03 -6.84 0.22
N TRP A 391 -16.97 -7.72 1.22
CA TRP A 391 -18.09 -7.92 2.15
C TRP A 391 -18.46 -6.65 2.95
N LEU A 392 -17.49 -5.88 3.42
CA LEU A 392 -17.72 -4.64 4.16
C LEU A 392 -18.39 -3.56 3.29
N ILE A 393 -17.99 -3.46 2.02
CA ILE A 393 -18.56 -2.49 1.08
C ILE A 393 -19.96 -2.93 0.67
N GLU A 394 -20.11 -4.17 0.17
CA GLU A 394 -21.34 -4.62 -0.47
C GLU A 394 -22.43 -5.02 0.53
N THR A 395 -22.06 -5.72 1.60
CA THR A 395 -23.03 -6.27 2.55
C THR A 395 -23.27 -5.30 3.72
N LYS A 396 -22.22 -4.62 4.19
CA LYS A 396 -22.32 -3.67 5.31
C LYS A 396 -22.54 -2.23 4.87
N ASN A 397 -22.54 -1.94 3.56
CA ASN A 397 -22.73 -0.60 3.00
C ASN A 397 -21.79 0.45 3.61
N ILE A 398 -20.55 0.06 3.89
CA ILE A 398 -19.56 0.98 4.49
C ILE A 398 -19.05 1.92 3.41
N THR A 399 -19.17 3.22 3.68
CA THR A 399 -18.64 4.26 2.79
C THR A 399 -17.13 4.37 2.94
N VAL A 400 -16.42 4.32 1.83
CA VAL A 400 -14.97 4.45 1.81
C VAL A 400 -14.55 5.86 1.41
N LYS A 401 -13.57 6.42 2.10
CA LYS A 401 -12.99 7.73 1.75
C LYS A 401 -11.77 7.52 0.86
N PRO A 402 -11.79 7.97 -0.42
CA PRO A 402 -10.73 7.69 -1.39
C PRO A 402 -9.33 8.07 -0.88
N ASP A 403 -9.20 9.24 -0.25
CA ASP A 403 -7.93 9.77 0.27
C ASP A 403 -7.28 8.90 1.34
N GLU A 404 -8.08 8.27 2.20
CA GLU A 404 -7.58 7.45 3.30
C GLU A 404 -7.14 6.07 2.79
N ILE A 405 -7.83 5.49 1.80
CA ILE A 405 -7.55 4.17 1.24
C ILE A 405 -6.16 4.10 0.62
N PHE A 406 -5.87 5.00 -0.32
CA PHE A 406 -4.61 4.93 -1.06
C PHE A 406 -3.41 5.16 -0.13
N ASN A 407 -3.57 6.03 0.88
CA ASN A 407 -2.57 6.25 1.91
C ASN A 407 -2.30 4.98 2.73
N ILE A 408 -3.35 4.27 3.17
CA ILE A 408 -3.21 3.00 3.90
C ILE A 408 -2.53 1.96 3.00
N CYS A 409 -2.95 1.83 1.74
CA CYS A 409 -2.37 0.87 0.81
C CYS A 409 -0.86 1.10 0.61
N ILE A 410 -0.41 2.34 0.44
CA ILE A 410 1.02 2.67 0.27
C ILE A 410 1.80 2.47 1.58
N ARG A 411 1.20 2.82 2.72
CA ARG A 411 1.83 2.68 4.05
C ARG A 411 2.07 1.22 4.41
N PHE A 412 1.17 0.34 4.01
CA PHE A 412 1.24 -1.10 4.28
C PHE A 412 1.71 -1.92 3.08
N SER A 413 2.11 -1.28 1.97
CA SER A 413 2.57 -1.93 0.74
C SER A 413 1.56 -2.96 0.17
N ASN A 414 0.26 -2.65 0.29
CA ASN A 414 -0.83 -3.47 -0.25
C ASN A 414 -1.16 -3.02 -1.67
N PHE A 415 -0.30 -3.37 -2.63
CA PHE A 415 -0.38 -2.95 -4.03
C PHE A 415 -1.55 -3.60 -4.76
N SER A 416 -1.88 -4.85 -4.44
CA SER A 416 -3.05 -5.55 -4.95
C SER A 416 -4.36 -4.80 -4.63
N ILE A 417 -4.51 -4.31 -3.41
CA ILE A 417 -5.67 -3.52 -2.98
C ILE A 417 -5.61 -2.11 -3.57
N PHE A 418 -4.42 -1.51 -3.68
CA PHE A 418 -4.23 -0.23 -4.36
C PHE A 418 -4.77 -0.29 -5.80
N ASP A 419 -4.38 -1.31 -6.55
CA ASP A 419 -4.81 -1.54 -7.94
C ASP A 419 -6.33 -1.73 -8.06
N TYR A 420 -6.93 -2.50 -7.14
CA TYR A 420 -8.39 -2.64 -7.06
C TYR A 420 -9.08 -1.29 -6.92
N PHE A 421 -8.69 -0.46 -5.96
CA PHE A 421 -9.34 0.84 -5.74
C PHE A 421 -9.03 1.87 -6.81
N MET A 422 -7.85 1.80 -7.45
CA MET A 422 -7.48 2.69 -8.55
C MET A 422 -8.43 2.53 -9.76
N LYS A 423 -9.06 1.36 -9.92
CA LYS A 423 -10.04 1.06 -10.97
C LYS A 423 -11.44 1.55 -10.64
N GLU A 424 -11.79 1.55 -9.35
CA GLU A 424 -13.15 1.79 -8.88
C GLU A 424 -13.41 3.22 -8.38
N ILE A 425 -12.37 3.92 -7.89
CA ILE A 425 -12.54 5.19 -7.18
C ILE A 425 -11.53 6.24 -7.68
N LYS A 426 -11.98 7.50 -7.75
CA LYS A 426 -11.13 8.66 -8.08
C LYS A 426 -9.98 8.83 -7.08
N LEU A 427 -8.76 8.91 -7.62
CA LEU A 427 -7.53 9.11 -6.85
C LEU A 427 -7.20 10.61 -6.65
N SER A 428 -6.71 10.96 -5.46
CA SER A 428 -6.16 12.28 -5.14
C SER A 428 -4.64 12.24 -5.21
N VAL A 429 -4.07 12.86 -6.24
CA VAL A 429 -2.62 12.83 -6.48
C VAL A 429 -1.84 13.49 -5.35
N LYS A 430 -2.37 14.55 -4.75
CA LYS A 430 -1.72 15.26 -3.64
C LYS A 430 -1.37 14.34 -2.48
N ASN A 431 -2.39 13.68 -1.93
CA ASN A 431 -2.25 12.83 -0.74
C ASN A 431 -1.32 11.64 -1.04
N VAL A 432 -1.53 11.02 -2.20
CA VAL A 432 -0.71 9.91 -2.68
C VAL A 432 0.75 10.31 -2.84
N LEU A 433 1.04 11.43 -3.52
CA LEU A 433 2.40 11.88 -3.80
C LEU A 433 3.21 12.14 -2.52
N MET A 434 2.56 12.70 -1.49
CA MET A 434 3.19 12.92 -0.18
C MET A 434 3.58 11.61 0.50
N VAL A 435 2.70 10.61 0.50
CA VAL A 435 3.00 9.30 1.11
C VAL A 435 4.03 8.52 0.26
N LEU A 436 3.98 8.64 -1.07
CA LEU A 436 5.01 8.05 -1.95
C LEU A 436 6.39 8.65 -1.68
N ALA A 437 6.47 9.97 -1.47
CA ALA A 437 7.69 10.67 -1.10
C ALA A 437 8.20 10.28 0.30
N GLU A 438 7.29 10.06 1.26
CA GLU A 438 7.60 9.59 2.62
C GLU A 438 8.21 8.18 2.59
N ARG A 439 7.64 7.32 1.76
CA ARG A 439 7.97 5.89 1.68
C ARG A 439 9.05 5.57 0.66
N GLY A 440 9.37 6.52 -0.22
CA GLY A 440 10.34 6.36 -1.29
C GLY A 440 9.87 5.36 -2.35
N ASN A 441 8.56 5.28 -2.59
CA ASN A 441 8.00 4.34 -3.56
C ASN A 441 8.08 4.90 -4.99
N LEU A 442 9.24 4.69 -5.61
CA LEU A 442 9.57 5.25 -6.91
C LEU A 442 8.67 4.72 -8.04
N ILE A 443 8.38 3.42 -8.06
CA ILE A 443 7.57 2.80 -9.12
C ILE A 443 6.17 3.42 -9.14
N LEU A 444 5.49 3.46 -8.00
CA LEU A 444 4.18 4.10 -7.91
C LEU A 444 4.27 5.59 -8.23
N GLY A 445 5.35 6.27 -7.83
CA GLY A 445 5.59 7.66 -8.23
C GLY A 445 5.66 7.85 -9.75
N GLN A 446 6.35 6.94 -10.45
CA GLN A 446 6.43 6.94 -11.91
C GLN A 446 5.08 6.64 -12.56
N ILE A 447 4.31 5.71 -12.02
CA ILE A 447 2.95 5.37 -12.47
C ILE A 447 2.03 6.57 -12.30
N ILE A 448 1.99 7.17 -11.11
CA ILE A 448 1.17 8.35 -10.83
C ILE A 448 1.55 9.51 -11.75
N LYS A 449 2.84 9.77 -11.95
CA LYS A 449 3.30 10.79 -12.92
C LYS A 449 2.88 10.46 -14.35
N LYS A 450 2.92 9.19 -14.77
CA LYS A 450 2.56 8.74 -16.12
C LYS A 450 1.06 8.96 -16.40
N TYR A 451 0.20 8.65 -15.44
CA TYR A 451 -1.26 8.72 -15.59
C TYR A 451 -1.88 10.05 -15.19
N PHE A 452 -1.32 10.73 -14.20
CA PHE A 452 -1.85 11.97 -13.63
C PHE A 452 -0.84 13.12 -13.74
N TYR A 453 -0.22 13.28 -14.91
CA TYR A 453 0.90 14.22 -15.07
C TYR A 453 0.57 15.67 -14.68
N SER A 454 -0.63 16.16 -15.01
CA SER A 454 -0.95 17.58 -14.78
C SER A 454 -1.18 17.88 -13.30
N GLN A 455 -1.94 17.03 -12.61
CA GLN A 455 -2.13 17.06 -11.16
C GLN A 455 -0.80 16.82 -10.45
N PHE A 456 0.01 15.87 -10.93
CA PHE A 456 1.34 15.63 -10.41
C PHE A 456 2.17 16.92 -10.42
N LEU A 457 2.21 17.65 -11.54
CA LEU A 457 2.92 18.93 -11.64
C LEU A 457 2.36 20.01 -10.69
N GLN A 458 1.04 20.08 -10.54
CA GLN A 458 0.39 21.04 -9.63
C GLN A 458 0.76 20.79 -8.16
N GLU A 459 0.98 19.53 -7.78
CA GLU A 459 1.25 19.15 -6.40
C GLU A 459 2.74 19.16 -6.01
N LEU A 460 3.66 19.34 -6.96
CA LEU A 460 5.11 19.33 -6.71
C LEU A 460 5.59 20.41 -5.73
N ASN A 461 5.00 21.61 -5.80
CA ASN A 461 5.47 22.79 -5.06
C ASN A 461 4.58 23.17 -3.88
N GLY A 462 3.54 22.38 -3.59
CA GLY A 462 2.53 22.73 -2.60
C GLY A 462 1.66 23.91 -3.05
N ASN A 463 0.42 23.96 -2.53
CA ASN A 463 -0.50 25.03 -2.87
C ASN A 463 -0.29 26.23 -1.91
N THR A 464 -0.22 27.45 -2.45
CA THR A 464 0.04 28.68 -1.65
C THR A 464 -1.03 28.97 -0.58
N ASN A 465 -2.20 28.32 -0.67
CA ASN A 465 -3.30 28.43 0.29
C ASN A 465 -3.27 27.35 1.39
N ASP A 466 -2.32 26.40 1.34
CA ASP A 466 -2.20 25.35 2.34
C ASP A 466 -1.38 25.85 3.55
N LYS A 467 -1.88 25.62 4.76
CA LYS A 467 -1.20 26.05 6.00
C LYS A 467 0.12 25.29 6.22
N ASN A 468 0.25 24.13 5.61
CA ASN A 468 1.44 23.31 5.61
C ASN A 468 2.17 23.49 4.26
N LEU A 469 3.15 24.39 4.20
CA LEU A 469 4.04 24.61 3.06
C LEU A 469 5.03 23.43 2.82
N ILE A 470 4.64 22.21 3.20
CA ILE A 470 5.48 21.02 3.07
C ILE A 470 5.23 20.43 1.68
N THR A 471 6.29 20.32 0.89
CA THR A 471 6.23 19.74 -0.46
C THR A 471 6.69 18.28 -0.46
N PRO A 472 6.35 17.49 -1.51
CA PRO A 472 6.88 16.13 -1.66
C PRO A 472 8.40 16.08 -1.59
N LEU A 473 9.10 17.11 -2.08
CA LEU A 473 10.56 17.18 -2.01
C LEU A 473 11.06 17.33 -0.56
N HIS A 474 10.39 18.13 0.28
CA HIS A 474 10.73 18.21 1.70
C HIS A 474 10.61 16.85 2.37
N ILE A 475 9.49 16.15 2.14
CA ILE A 475 9.22 14.84 2.74
C ILE A 475 10.25 13.80 2.26
N ALA A 476 10.55 13.76 0.96
CA ALA A 476 11.53 12.83 0.41
C ALA A 476 12.94 13.07 0.98
N CYS A 477 13.34 14.34 1.13
CA CYS A 477 14.62 14.71 1.75
C CYS A 477 14.66 14.38 3.24
N GLU A 478 13.62 14.69 4.00
CA GLU A 478 13.51 14.36 5.44
C GLU A 478 13.61 12.85 5.66
N ASN A 479 13.03 12.07 4.73
CA ASN A 479 13.02 10.62 4.80
C ASN A 479 14.27 9.94 4.20
N GLY A 480 15.21 10.70 3.64
CA GLY A 480 16.42 10.16 3.01
C GLY A 480 16.16 9.36 1.72
N ASN A 481 15.00 9.55 1.09
CA ASN A 481 14.57 8.80 -0.09
C ASN A 481 15.23 9.32 -1.37
N THR A 482 16.54 9.08 -1.48
CA THR A 482 17.42 9.69 -2.50
C THR A 482 16.95 9.46 -3.94
N GLU A 483 16.50 8.25 -4.30
CA GLU A 483 15.99 7.99 -5.66
C GLU A 483 14.69 8.74 -5.95
N PHE A 484 13.82 8.90 -4.94
CA PHE A 484 12.61 9.70 -5.08
C PHE A 484 12.94 11.20 -5.17
N VAL A 485 13.95 11.68 -4.43
CA VAL A 485 14.47 13.05 -4.55
C VAL A 485 14.98 13.30 -5.97
N LYS A 486 15.80 12.39 -6.52
CA LYS A 486 16.29 12.50 -7.91
C LYS A 486 15.12 12.52 -8.90
N PHE A 487 14.14 11.64 -8.71
CA PHE A 487 12.94 11.57 -9.54
C PHE A 487 12.15 12.89 -9.55
N LEU A 488 11.98 13.53 -8.39
CA LEU A 488 11.34 14.86 -8.31
C LEU A 488 12.19 15.93 -9.00
N LEU A 489 13.51 15.97 -8.75
CA LEU A 489 14.42 16.97 -9.32
C LEU A 489 14.59 16.87 -10.85
N MET A 490 14.17 15.76 -11.47
CA MET A 490 14.08 15.67 -12.93
C MET A 490 13.01 16.58 -13.53
N GLU A 491 12.04 17.04 -12.73
CA GLU A 491 11.02 17.98 -13.19
C GLU A 491 11.52 19.43 -13.06
N PRO A 492 11.61 20.19 -14.18
CA PRO A 492 12.12 21.56 -14.17
C PRO A 492 11.29 22.53 -13.33
N THR A 493 10.05 22.18 -13.03
CA THR A 493 9.11 23.03 -12.29
C THR A 493 9.29 22.94 -10.78
N VAL A 494 10.10 22.00 -10.26
CA VAL A 494 10.29 21.81 -8.82
C VAL A 494 11.05 22.96 -8.19
N ASP A 495 10.44 23.58 -7.18
CA ASP A 495 11.07 24.63 -6.38
C ASP A 495 11.96 24.03 -5.28
N ILE A 496 13.26 24.01 -5.55
CA ILE A 496 14.29 23.56 -4.60
C ILE A 496 14.53 24.55 -3.44
N TYR A 497 14.00 25.76 -3.54
CA TYR A 497 14.11 26.81 -2.53
C TYR A 497 12.85 26.95 -1.68
N ALA A 498 11.85 26.08 -1.90
CA ALA A 498 10.67 26.02 -1.07
C ALA A 498 11.05 25.91 0.41
N THR A 499 10.28 26.60 1.27
CA THR A 499 10.52 26.65 2.71
C THR A 499 9.32 26.08 3.44
N THR A 500 9.59 25.28 4.48
CA THR A 500 8.54 24.84 5.40
C THR A 500 8.02 26.02 6.23
N PRO A 501 6.88 25.87 6.96
CA PRO A 501 6.40 26.91 7.88
C PRO A 501 7.42 27.31 8.97
N SER A 502 8.38 26.45 9.28
CA SER A 502 9.50 26.73 10.20
C SER A 502 10.71 27.38 9.52
N LEU A 503 10.55 27.87 8.28
CA LEU A 503 11.58 28.50 7.44
C LEU A 503 12.78 27.61 7.13
N ILE A 504 12.62 26.29 7.19
CA ILE A 504 13.68 25.34 6.84
C ILE A 504 13.56 25.08 5.34
N THR A 505 14.64 25.30 4.60
CA THR A 505 14.73 24.96 3.18
C THR A 505 14.96 23.47 2.99
N VAL A 506 14.54 22.94 1.84
CA VAL A 506 14.88 21.58 1.39
C VAL A 506 16.38 21.26 1.56
N PHE A 507 17.24 22.24 1.25
CA PHE A 507 18.70 22.13 1.41
C PHE A 507 19.13 21.90 2.87
N LEU A 508 18.52 22.58 3.84
CA LEU A 508 18.84 22.40 5.26
C LEU A 508 18.29 21.09 5.82
N ILE A 509 17.12 20.62 5.36
CA ILE A 509 16.57 19.31 5.75
C ILE A 509 17.51 18.19 5.30
N TYR A 510 17.97 18.23 4.04
CA TYR A 510 18.84 17.20 3.49
C TYR A 510 20.23 17.17 4.16
N LEU A 511 20.79 18.32 4.52
CA LEU A 511 22.07 18.40 5.26
C LEU A 511 21.98 17.85 6.69
N ASN A 512 20.83 17.99 7.36
CA ASN A 512 20.59 17.38 8.67
C ASN A 512 20.26 15.88 8.55
N GLY A 513 19.65 15.46 7.44
CA GLY A 513 19.34 14.07 7.09
C GLY A 513 20.48 13.34 6.37
N VAL A 514 21.68 13.31 6.95
CA VAL A 514 22.82 12.42 6.60
C VAL A 514 23.00 12.13 5.08
N PHE A 515 22.99 13.12 4.18
CA PHE A 515 23.51 12.91 2.82
C PHE A 515 24.15 14.17 2.22
N ILE A 516 25.31 14.01 1.57
CA ILE A 516 26.18 15.09 1.02
C ILE A 516 25.96 15.30 -0.50
N PHE A 517 24.89 14.75 -1.08
CA PHE A 517 24.82 14.59 -2.54
C PHE A 517 24.33 15.80 -3.38
N ILE A 518 23.76 16.85 -2.79
CA ILE A 518 23.16 17.94 -3.58
C ILE A 518 24.20 18.88 -4.21
N HIS A 519 25.35 19.11 -3.56
CA HIS A 519 26.36 20.05 -4.08
C HIS A 519 26.98 19.59 -5.43
N ARG A 520 26.89 18.30 -5.75
CA ARG A 520 27.38 17.72 -7.03
C ARG A 520 26.32 17.68 -8.13
N ILE A 521 25.04 17.71 -7.77
CA ILE A 521 23.91 17.68 -8.72
C ILE A 521 23.60 19.11 -9.17
N ILE A 522 23.57 20.08 -8.25
CA ILE A 522 23.34 21.50 -8.58
C ILE A 522 24.50 22.10 -9.39
N SER A 523 25.71 21.53 -9.32
CA SER A 523 26.85 22.01 -10.13
C SER A 523 26.87 21.47 -11.57
N ASN A 524 25.97 20.54 -11.91
CA ASN A 524 25.92 19.85 -13.21
C ASN A 524 24.59 20.05 -13.97
N PHE A 525 23.69 20.87 -13.43
CA PHE A 525 22.53 21.46 -14.10
C PHE A 525 22.68 22.99 -14.02
#